data_AF-A0A090KG12-F1
#
_entry.id   AF-A0A090KG12-F1
#
_cell.length_a   1.000
_cell.length_b   1.000
_cell.length_c   1.000
_cell.angle_alpha   90.00
_cell.angle_beta   90.00
_cell.angle_gamma   90.00
#
_symmetry.space_group_name_H-M   'P 1'
#
loop_
_entity.id
_entity.type
_entity.pdbx_description
1 polymer ?
#
loop_
_entity_poly.entity_id
_entity_poly.type
_entity_poly.pdbx_seq_one_letter_code
_entity_poly.pdbx_strand_id
1 'polypeptide(L)'
;MAPGSLAPPSWLRGRARSHWKELAPILSRAGLLTEGDRAGLAMLCDEFRKVQLDPDDGKACDRYRRMLIEFGLTPSSRSRLKSTAEKPKDRLEEFLAG
;
A
#
# COMPACT_ATOMS: atom_id res chain seq x y z
N MET A 1 2.29 -21.45 -3.08
CA MET A 1 1.26 -20.39 -3.08
C MET A 1 1.67 -19.36 -4.10
N ALA A 2 0.77 -18.92 -5.00
CA ALA A 2 1.14 -17.90 -5.98
C ALA A 2 1.51 -16.59 -5.25
N PRO A 3 2.61 -15.92 -5.63
CA PRO A 3 2.88 -14.56 -5.16
C PRO A 3 1.71 -13.67 -5.59
N GLY A 4 0.96 -13.10 -4.63
CA GLY A 4 -0.06 -12.10 -4.96
C GLY A 4 -1.44 -12.22 -4.33
N SER A 5 -1.71 -13.16 -3.41
CA SER A 5 -2.99 -13.16 -2.66
C SER A 5 -2.78 -13.33 -1.16
N LEU A 6 -2.25 -12.28 -0.52
CA LEU A 6 -2.22 -12.19 0.94
C LEU A 6 -3.64 -11.90 1.46
N ALA A 7 -4.21 -12.87 2.16
CA ALA A 7 -5.49 -12.71 2.83
C ALA A 7 -5.37 -11.76 4.04
N PRO A 8 -6.41 -10.96 4.37
CA PRO A 8 -6.41 -10.20 5.62
C PRO A 8 -6.42 -11.16 6.82
N PRO A 9 -5.80 -10.78 7.95
CA PRO A 9 -5.93 -11.54 9.19
C PRO A 9 -7.39 -11.71 9.62
N SER A 10 -7.69 -12.81 10.31
CA SER A 10 -9.04 -13.15 10.72
C SER A 10 -9.64 -12.16 11.72
N TRP A 11 -8.86 -11.31 12.38
CA TRP A 11 -9.36 -10.27 13.30
C TRP A 11 -9.66 -8.94 12.60
N LEU A 12 -9.26 -8.75 11.34
CA LEU A 12 -9.49 -7.51 10.61
C LEU A 12 -10.96 -7.44 10.13
N ARG A 13 -11.66 -6.35 10.45
CA ARG A 13 -13.12 -6.21 10.27
C ARG A 13 -13.51 -4.81 9.78
N GLY A 14 -14.75 -4.68 9.31
CA GLY A 14 -15.35 -3.39 8.92
C GLY A 14 -14.51 -2.62 7.89
N ARG A 15 -14.42 -1.30 8.06
CA ARG A 15 -13.67 -0.39 7.17
C ARG A 15 -12.19 -0.72 7.07
N ALA A 16 -11.58 -1.27 8.13
CA ALA A 16 -10.20 -1.73 8.09
C ALA A 16 -10.01 -2.88 7.09
N ARG A 17 -10.93 -3.85 7.08
CA ARG A 17 -10.89 -4.97 6.11
C ARG A 17 -11.13 -4.50 4.67
N SER A 18 -12.00 -3.50 4.47
CA SER A 18 -12.19 -2.90 3.14
C SER A 18 -10.90 -2.23 2.66
N HIS A 19 -10.23 -1.47 3.52
CA HIS A 19 -8.98 -0.81 3.19
C HIS A 19 -7.85 -1.79 2.86
N TRP A 20 -7.78 -2.94 3.55
CA TRP A 20 -6.88 -4.03 3.18
C TRP A 20 -7.13 -4.52 1.76
N LYS A 21 -8.40 -4.75 1.38
CA LYS A 21 -8.74 -5.25 0.04
C LYS A 21 -8.35 -4.28 -1.07
N GLU A 22 -8.27 -2.99 -0.76
CA GLU A 22 -7.78 -1.96 -1.68
C GLU A 22 -6.26 -1.96 -1.76
N LEU A 23 -5.57 -1.87 -0.61
CA LEU A 23 -4.11 -1.68 -0.58
C LEU A 23 -3.31 -2.96 -0.84
N ALA A 24 -3.71 -4.09 -0.26
CA ALA A 24 -2.91 -5.31 -0.30
C ALA A 24 -2.63 -5.79 -1.74
N PRO A 25 -3.61 -5.81 -2.67
CA PRO A 25 -3.33 -6.17 -4.06
C PRO A 25 -2.41 -5.17 -4.77
N ILE A 26 -2.53 -3.88 -4.49
CA ILE A 26 -1.69 -2.83 -5.10
C ILE A 26 -0.24 -3.02 -4.65
N LEU A 27 -0.01 -3.12 -3.34
CA LEU A 27 1.32 -3.32 -2.76
C LEU A 27 1.92 -4.67 -3.18
N SER A 28 1.12 -5.73 -3.24
CA SER A 28 1.59 -7.05 -3.69
C SER A 28 2.03 -7.02 -5.16
N ARG A 29 1.23 -6.40 -6.06
CA ARG A 29 1.61 -6.25 -7.48
C ARG A 29 2.87 -5.39 -7.67
N ALA A 30 3.07 -4.40 -6.80
CA ALA A 30 4.27 -3.57 -6.81
C ALA A 30 5.50 -4.24 -6.18
N GLY A 31 5.37 -5.46 -5.63
CA GLY A 31 6.47 -6.14 -4.92
C GLY A 31 6.80 -5.55 -3.55
N LEU A 32 5.87 -4.79 -2.96
CA LEU A 32 6.03 -4.02 -1.71
C LEU A 32 5.32 -4.66 -0.52
N LEU A 33 4.74 -5.84 -0.71
CA LEU A 33 4.06 -6.57 0.35
C LEU A 33 4.43 -8.03 0.28
N THR A 34 5.10 -8.49 1.33
CA THR A 34 5.44 -9.90 1.54
C THR A 34 4.60 -10.48 2.67
N GLU A 35 4.73 -11.79 2.90
CA GLU A 35 4.06 -12.43 4.03
C GLU A 35 4.49 -11.85 5.38
N GLY A 36 5.76 -11.41 5.50
CA GLY A 36 6.28 -10.78 6.71
C GLY A 36 5.59 -9.45 7.05
N ASP A 37 5.08 -8.75 6.04
CA ASP A 37 4.44 -7.43 6.19
C ASP A 37 2.96 -7.52 6.57
N ARG A 38 2.39 -8.74 6.59
CA ARG A 38 0.95 -8.96 6.78
C ARG A 38 0.41 -8.31 8.05
N ALA A 39 1.13 -8.44 9.16
CA ALA A 39 0.71 -7.85 10.43
C ALA A 39 0.78 -6.31 10.38
N GLY A 40 1.85 -5.77 9.80
CA GLY A 40 2.06 -4.33 9.67
C GLY A 40 0.99 -3.65 8.81
N LEU A 41 0.63 -4.23 7.67
CA LEU A 41 -0.43 -3.69 6.83
C LEU A 41 -1.80 -3.78 7.53
N ALA A 42 -2.05 -4.83 8.30
CA ALA A 42 -3.33 -4.99 8.99
C ALA A 42 -3.49 -3.96 10.13
N MET A 43 -2.39 -3.64 10.82
CA MET A 43 -2.35 -2.55 11.79
C MET A 43 -2.58 -1.18 11.10
N LEU A 44 -1.99 -0.95 9.93
CA LEU A 44 -2.24 0.28 9.16
C LEU A 44 -3.72 0.43 8.84
N CYS A 45 -4.36 -0.66 8.41
CA CYS A 45 -5.79 -0.67 8.12
C CYS A 45 -6.67 -0.43 9.36
N ASP A 46 -6.30 -0.95 10.53
CA ASP A 46 -7.03 -0.65 11.77
C ASP A 46 -6.83 0.82 12.20
N GLU A 47 -5.63 1.37 12.02
CA GLU A 47 -5.38 2.79 12.34
C GLU A 47 -6.16 3.72 11.40
N PHE A 48 -6.24 3.38 10.11
CA PHE A 48 -7.13 4.06 9.15
C PHE A 48 -8.58 4.11 9.62
N ARG A 49 -9.08 3.01 10.18
CA ARG A 49 -10.44 2.95 10.74
C ARG A 49 -10.60 3.93 11.91
N LYS A 50 -9.58 4.08 12.78
CA LYS A 50 -9.63 5.04 13.90
C LYS A 50 -9.66 6.48 13.39
N VAL A 51 -8.78 6.82 12.45
CA VAL A 51 -8.75 8.15 11.80
C VAL A 51 -10.06 8.48 11.09
N GLN A 52 -10.72 7.49 10.49
CA GLN A 52 -12.05 7.70 9.89
C GLN A 52 -13.16 7.96 10.91
N LEU A 53 -13.06 7.38 12.11
CA LEU A 53 -14.05 7.56 13.15
C LEU A 53 -13.87 8.88 13.90
N ASP A 54 -12.63 9.28 14.11
CA ASP A 54 -12.25 10.53 14.78
C ASP A 54 -11.08 11.19 14.03
N PRO A 55 -11.38 12.08 13.07
CA PRO A 55 -10.35 12.81 12.32
C PRO A 55 -9.55 13.82 13.16
N ASP A 56 -10.09 14.23 14.32
CA ASP A 56 -9.47 15.22 15.20
C ASP A 56 -8.50 14.55 16.21
N ASP A 57 -8.48 13.21 16.30
CA ASP A 57 -7.45 12.47 17.04
C ASP A 57 -6.08 12.59 16.33
N GLY A 58 -5.35 13.65 16.68
CA GLY A 58 -4.01 13.91 16.18
C GLY A 58 -3.04 12.74 16.41
N LYS A 59 -3.20 11.95 17.48
CA LYS A 59 -2.30 10.81 17.74
C LYS A 59 -2.58 9.65 16.79
N ALA A 60 -3.86 9.39 16.46
CA ALA A 60 -4.21 8.41 15.45
C ALA A 60 -3.73 8.84 14.06
N CYS A 61 -3.93 10.12 13.72
CA CYS A 61 -3.43 10.71 12.48
C CYS A 61 -1.90 10.58 12.36
N ASP A 62 -1.15 10.87 13.43
CA ASP A 62 0.31 10.77 13.45
C ASP A 62 0.80 9.32 13.34
N ARG A 63 0.14 8.36 14.00
CA ARG A 63 0.46 6.93 13.84
C ARG A 63 0.19 6.47 12.41
N TYR A 64 -0.99 6.79 11.88
CA TYR A 64 -1.37 6.42 10.52
C TYR A 64 -0.41 7.01 9.47
N ARG A 65 -0.07 8.29 9.60
CA ARG A 65 0.91 8.97 8.73
C ARG A 65 2.27 8.30 8.74
N ARG A 66 2.79 7.91 9.91
CA ARG A 66 4.07 7.19 10.00
C ARG A 66 4.01 5.85 9.28
N MET A 67 2.94 5.08 9.47
CA MET A 67 2.80 3.80 8.76
C MET A 67 2.70 3.97 7.24
N LEU A 68 2.01 5.01 6.76
CA LEU A 68 1.98 5.35 5.33
C LEU A 68 3.38 5.68 4.77
N ILE A 69 4.27 6.27 5.58
CA ILE A 69 5.66 6.54 5.18
C ILE A 69 6.45 5.23 5.05
N GLU A 70 6.36 4.33 6.04
CA GLU A 70 7.09 3.05 6.03
C GLU A 70 6.69 2.15 4.85
N PHE A 71 5.39 2.11 4.52
CA PHE A 71 4.89 1.37 3.35
C PHE A 71 5.07 2.12 2.01
N GLY A 72 5.67 3.31 2.00
CA GLY A 72 5.92 4.06 0.77
C GLY A 72 4.66 4.69 0.14
N LEU A 73 3.56 4.79 0.88
CA LEU A 73 2.25 5.26 0.41
C LEU A 73 2.08 6.79 0.41
N THR A 74 3.16 7.55 0.58
CA THR A 74 3.16 9.02 0.49
C THR A 74 3.93 9.52 -0.74
N PRO A 75 3.56 10.68 -1.34
CA PRO A 75 4.27 11.22 -2.51
C PRO A 75 5.79 11.31 -2.34
N SER A 76 6.26 11.78 -1.18
CA SER A 76 7.69 11.90 -0.88
C SER A 76 8.39 10.56 -0.63
N SER A 77 7.66 9.52 -0.21
CA SER A 77 8.22 8.18 0.00
C SER A 77 8.18 7.32 -1.27
N ARG A 78 7.42 7.73 -2.29
CA ARG A 78 7.34 7.03 -3.59
C ARG A 78 8.65 6.99 -4.36
N SER A 79 9.60 7.90 -4.09
CA SER A 79 10.94 7.86 -4.70
C SER A 79 11.71 6.57 -4.40
N ARG A 80 11.37 5.87 -3.31
CA ARG A 80 11.95 4.58 -2.93
C ARG A 80 11.28 3.38 -3.61
N LEU A 81 10.14 3.58 -4.27
CA LEU A 81 9.43 2.51 -4.98
C LEU A 81 10.04 2.34 -6.38
N LYS A 82 10.92 1.35 -6.55
CA LYS A 82 11.31 0.89 -7.89
C LYS A 82 10.10 0.21 -8.52
N SER A 83 9.45 0.91 -9.45
CA SER A 83 8.41 0.34 -10.30
C SER A 83 8.93 -0.93 -10.98
N THR A 84 8.28 -2.06 -10.71
CA THR A 84 8.44 -3.30 -11.46
C THR A 84 7.52 -3.35 -12.69
N ALA A 85 6.75 -2.29 -12.97
CA ALA A 85 6.00 -2.20 -14.21
C ALA A 85 6.99 -2.29 -15.38
N GLU A 86 6.78 -3.28 -16.25
CA GLU A 86 7.49 -3.37 -17.53
C GLU A 86 7.46 -1.99 -18.18
N LYS A 87 8.64 -1.48 -18.55
CA LYS A 87 8.73 -0.24 -19.31
C LYS A 87 7.79 -0.38 -20.51
N PRO A 88 6.81 0.51 -20.70
CA PRO A 88 6.08 0.58 -21.95
C PRO A 88 7.14 0.68 -23.06
N LYS A 89 7.02 -0.12 -24.12
CA LYS A 89 7.90 -0.01 -25.29
C LYS A 89 8.02 1.46 -25.66
N ASP A 90 9.25 1.94 -25.74
CA ASP A 90 9.56 3.36 -25.75
C ASP A 90 9.08 3.95 -27.09
N ARG A 91 7.84 4.47 -27.07
CA ARG A 91 7.17 5.08 -28.22
C ARG A 91 7.98 6.23 -28.81
N LEU A 92 8.87 6.81 -28.01
CA LEU A 92 9.81 7.85 -28.41
C LEU A 92 10.92 7.31 -29.31
N GLU A 93 11.41 6.09 -29.08
CA GLU A 93 12.40 5.45 -29.97
C GLU A 93 11.79 5.09 -31.32
N GLU A 94 10.53 4.61 -31.34
CA GLU A 94 9.77 4.40 -32.58
C GLU A 94 9.57 5.70 -33.39
N PHE A 95 9.41 6.83 -32.70
CA PHE A 95 9.26 8.14 -33.33
C PHE A 95 10.59 8.72 -33.85
N LEU A 96 11.71 8.48 -33.15
CA LEU A 96 13.04 8.95 -33.56
C LEU A 96 13.69 8.07 -34.64
N ALA A 97 13.19 6.85 -34.83
CA ALA A 97 13.69 5.89 -35.83
C ALA A 97 12.97 5.98 -37.19
N GLY A 98 12.00 6.89 -37.35
CA GLY A 98 11.32 7.21 -38.61
C GLY A 98 11.73 8.58 -39.14
#